data_AF-A0A2C5Y6F6-F1
#
_entry.id   AF-A0A2C5Y6F6-F1
#
_cell.length_a   1.000
_cell.length_b   1.000
_cell.length_c   1.000
_cell.angle_alpha   90.00
_cell.angle_beta   90.00
_cell.angle_gamma   90.00
#
_symmetry.space_group_name_H-M   'P 1'
#
loop_
_entity.id
_entity.type
_entity.pdbx_description
1 polymer ?
#
loop_
_entity_poly.entity_id
_entity_poly.type
_entity_poly.pdbx_seq_one_letter_code
_entity_poly.pdbx_strand_id
1 'polypeptide(L)'
;MMKYCCLDPKTQRPIQAQPLVEGAKYAWLPRIRCLDCTTKLYTPGPDMTAQKFETHLKWNGHREKVNQRLAAEAERDAPSAPS
;
A
#
# COMPACT_ATOMS: atom_id res chain seq x y z
N MET A 1 10.98 8.06 -5.95
CA MET A 1 10.34 9.38 -5.76
C MET A 1 9.34 9.34 -4.61
N MET A 2 9.52 10.19 -3.59
CA MET A 2 8.53 10.45 -2.55
C MET A 2 7.43 11.37 -3.11
N LYS A 3 6.15 10.98 -3.02
CA LYS A 3 5.02 11.81 -3.45
C LYS A 3 4.49 12.64 -2.28
N TYR A 4 4.59 13.96 -2.38
CA TYR A 4 3.96 14.90 -1.46
C TYR A 4 2.48 15.05 -1.80
N CYS A 5 1.61 15.05 -0.80
CA CYS A 5 0.19 15.34 -0.95
C CYS A 5 -0.12 16.69 -0.30
N CYS A 6 -0.97 17.50 -0.94
CA CYS A 6 -1.47 18.71 -0.29
C CYS A 6 -2.52 18.31 0.75
N LEU A 7 -2.34 18.84 1.95
CA LEU A 7 -3.24 18.70 3.07
C LEU A 7 -4.05 19.98 3.21
N ASP A 8 -5.35 19.81 3.42
CA ASP A 8 -6.22 20.91 3.79
C ASP A 8 -5.81 21.48 5.16
N PRO A 9 -5.66 22.82 5.30
CA PRO A 9 -5.14 23.42 6.51
C PRO A 9 -6.06 23.29 7.73
N LYS A 10 -7.37 23.02 7.55
CA LYS A 10 -8.34 22.88 8.64
C LYS A 10 -8.57 21.44 9.05
N THR A 11 -8.55 20.51 8.09
CA THR A 11 -8.91 19.11 8.32
C THR A 11 -7.73 18.16 8.23
N GLN A 12 -6.55 18.64 7.82
CA GLN A 12 -5.35 17.85 7.56
C GLN A 12 -5.60 16.66 6.61
N ARG A 13 -6.66 16.73 5.80
CA ARG A 13 -7.02 15.68 4.86
C ARG A 13 -6.23 15.85 3.56
N PRO A 14 -5.77 14.75 2.94
CA PRO A 14 -5.21 14.83 1.61
C PRO A 14 -6.31 15.26 0.63
N ILE A 15 -6.16 16.45 0.06
CA ILE A 15 -7.05 16.99 -0.97
C ILE A 15 -6.44 16.69 -2.35
N GLN A 16 -7.26 16.18 -3.26
CA GLN A 16 -6.88 16.00 -4.66
C GLN A 16 -7.25 17.26 -5.44
N ALA A 17 -6.83 18.43 -4.93
CA ALA A 17 -7.24 19.72 -5.49
C ALA A 17 -6.19 20.21 -6.49
N GLN A 18 -6.56 20.19 -7.77
CA GLN A 18 -6.05 21.11 -8.77
C GLN A 18 -7.17 22.13 -9.02
N PRO A 19 -6.92 23.45 -9.01
CA PRO A 19 -5.64 24.12 -8.88
C PRO A 19 -5.11 24.20 -7.43
N LEU A 20 -3.82 24.51 -7.34
CA LEU A 20 -3.03 24.64 -6.11
C LEU A 20 -3.68 25.65 -5.15
N VAL A 21 -4.24 25.19 -4.04
CA VAL A 21 -4.87 26.08 -3.06
C VAL A 21 -3.78 26.87 -2.33
N GLU A 22 -3.79 28.21 -2.44
CA GLU A 22 -2.89 29.09 -1.69
C GLU A 22 -3.08 28.87 -0.18
N GLY A 23 -2.04 28.43 0.52
CA GLY A 23 -2.07 28.10 1.96
C GLY A 23 -2.24 26.60 2.29
N ALA A 24 -2.26 25.71 1.30
CA ALA A 24 -2.27 24.26 1.55
C ALA A 24 -0.93 23.78 2.13
N LYS A 25 -0.98 22.95 3.18
CA LYS A 25 0.23 22.36 3.79
C LYS A 25 0.62 21.11 2.99
N TYR A 26 1.84 21.05 2.48
CA TYR A 26 2.34 19.83 1.83
C TYR A 26 2.93 18.92 2.89
N ALA A 27 2.41 17.70 2.98
CA ALA A 27 2.98 16.67 3.84
C ALA A 27 3.41 15.46 3.01
N TRP A 28 4.50 14.86 3.47
CA TRP A 28 4.88 13.54 3.01
C TRP A 28 4.00 12.50 3.70
N LEU A 29 3.34 11.64 2.91
CA LEU A 29 2.54 10.54 3.44
C LEU A 29 3.17 9.19 3.04
N PRO A 30 3.56 8.33 4.00
CA PRO A 30 4.07 7.00 3.68
C PRO A 30 2.95 6.16 3.06
N ARG A 31 3.13 5.70 1.83
CA ARG A 31 2.14 4.86 1.12
C ARG A 31 2.61 3.41 1.13
N ILE A 32 1.76 2.50 1.60
CA ILE A 32 2.07 1.08 1.66
C ILE A 32 1.42 0.37 0.47
N ARG A 33 2.21 -0.41 -0.28
CA ARG A 33 1.72 -1.24 -1.39
C ARG A 33 1.89 -2.72 -1.02
N CYS A 34 0.82 -3.50 -1.17
CA CYS A 34 0.93 -4.96 -1.14
C CYS A 34 1.39 -5.46 -2.51
N LEU A 35 2.41 -6.31 -2.56
CA LEU A 35 2.91 -6.88 -3.81
C LEU A 35 2.07 -8.09 -4.25
N ASP A 36 1.56 -8.87 -3.29
CA ASP A 36 0.64 -9.99 -3.54
C ASP A 36 -0.75 -9.51 -3.99
N CYS A 37 -1.18 -8.33 -3.52
CA CYS A 37 -2.45 -7.72 -3.88
C CYS A 37 -2.26 -6.50 -4.77
N THR A 38 -2.12 -6.76 -6.06
CA THR A 38 -1.78 -5.81 -7.16
C THR A 38 -2.62 -4.53 -7.24
N THR A 39 -3.81 -4.47 -6.64
CA THR A 39 -4.76 -3.35 -6.82
C THR A 39 -4.85 -2.39 -5.64
N LYS A 40 -4.19 -2.63 -4.50
CA LYS A 40 -4.41 -1.81 -3.29
C LYS A 40 -3.16 -1.04 -2.84
N LEU A 41 -3.26 0.28 -2.98
CA LEU A 41 -2.31 1.25 -2.44
C LEU A 41 -2.95 1.88 -1.19
N TYR A 42 -2.38 1.60 -0.03
CA TYR A 42 -2.90 2.05 1.25
C TYR A 42 -2.33 3.42 1.58
N THR A 43 -3.22 4.40 1.67
CA THR A 43 -2.91 5.73 2.19
C THR A 43 -3.23 5.72 3.68
N PRO A 44 -2.31 6.17 4.55
CA PRO A 44 -2.54 6.22 6.00
C PRO A 44 -3.73 7.12 6.29
N GLY A 45 -4.53 6.71 7.29
CA GLY A 45 -5.75 7.42 7.70
C GLY A 45 -5.46 8.79 8.36
N PRO A 46 -6.50 9.50 8.81
CA PRO A 46 -6.35 10.78 9.53
C PRO A 46 -5.45 10.65 10.78
N ASP A 47 -5.43 9.47 11.41
CA ASP A 47 -4.55 9.15 12.54
C ASP A 47 -3.10 8.83 12.14
N MET A 48 -2.76 8.95 10.85
CA MET A 48 -1.49 8.51 10.25
C MET A 48 -1.18 7.01 10.47
N THR A 49 -2.19 6.18 10.75
CA THR A 49 -1.99 4.76 11.05
C THR A 49 -2.10 3.85 9.83
N ALA A 50 -1.43 2.70 9.92
CA ALA A 50 -1.47 1.62 8.93
C ALA A 50 -2.63 0.61 9.18
N GLN A 51 -3.63 0.95 9.99
CA GLN A 51 -4.68 0.02 10.44
C GLN A 51 -5.46 -0.63 9.27
N LYS A 52 -5.71 0.12 8.19
CA LYS A 52 -6.34 -0.42 6.98
C LYS A 52 -5.47 -1.44 6.25
N PHE A 53 -4.16 -1.31 6.37
CA PHE A 53 -3.21 -2.28 5.84
C PHE A 53 -3.10 -3.52 6.74
N GLU A 54 -3.07 -3.36 8.06
CA GLU A 54 -3.07 -4.48 9.00
C GLU A 54 -4.31 -5.36 8.89
N THR A 55 -5.49 -4.73 8.75
CA THR A 55 -6.75 -5.46 8.52
C THR A 55 -6.72 -6.22 7.18
N HIS A 56 -6.04 -5.68 6.18
CA HIS A 56 -5.83 -6.37 4.91
C HIS A 56 -4.94 -7.62 5.05
N LEU A 57 -3.87 -7.56 5.85
CA LEU A 57 -3.02 -8.72 6.13
C LEU A 57 -3.80 -9.84 6.85
N LYS A 58 -4.75 -9.47 7.72
CA LYS A 58 -5.61 -10.41 8.46
C LYS A 58 -6.70 -11.08 7.61
N TRP A 59 -7.00 -10.56 6.42
CA TRP A 59 -8.03 -11.11 5.55
C TRP A 59 -7.56 -12.37 4.81
N ASN A 60 -8.41 -13.40 4.74
CA ASN A 60 -8.08 -14.68 4.08
C ASN A 60 -7.64 -14.51 2.61
N GLY A 61 -8.24 -13.56 1.88
CA GLY A 61 -7.87 -13.30 0.48
C GLY A 61 -6.43 -12.82 0.28
N HIS A 62 -5.80 -12.18 1.28
CA HIS A 62 -4.37 -11.89 1.22
C HIS A 62 -3.54 -13.16 1.40
N ARG A 63 -3.88 -13.94 2.43
CA ARG A 63 -3.17 -15.17 2.79
C ARG A 63 -3.19 -16.21 1.66
N GLU A 64 -4.30 -16.34 0.94
CA GLU A 64 -4.40 -17.22 -0.22
C GLU A 64 -3.41 -16.84 -1.33
N LYS A 65 -3.31 -15.54 -1.66
CA LYS A 65 -2.34 -15.06 -2.67
C LYS A 65 -0.90 -15.25 -2.24
N VAL A 66 -0.61 -15.06 -0.95
CA VAL A 66 0.73 -15.35 -0.41
C VAL A 66 1.05 -16.84 -0.55
N ASN A 67 0.12 -17.73 -0.23
CA ASN A 67 0.33 -19.16 -0.41
C ASN A 67 0.56 -19.54 -1.88
N GLN A 68 -0.18 -18.94 -2.82
CA GLN A 68 0.05 -19.15 -4.26
C GLN A 68 1.45 -18.69 -4.69
N ARG A 69 1.91 -17.53 -4.20
CA ARG A 69 3.27 -17.06 -4.46
C ARG A 69 4.32 -18.01 -3.90
N LEU A 70 4.15 -18.45 -2.65
CA LEU A 70 5.08 -19.38 -1.99
C LEU A 70 5.13 -20.74 -2.71
N ALA A 71 3.98 -21.25 -3.18
CA ALA A 71 3.93 -22.48 -3.98
C ALA A 71 4.69 -22.32 -5.30
N ALA A 72 4.51 -21.21 -6.00
CA ALA A 72 5.24 -20.90 -7.23
C ALA A 72 6.74 -20.63 -6.98
N GLU A 73 7.12 -20.13 -5.81
CA GLU A 73 8.52 -20.00 -5.38
C GLU A 73 9.14 -21.37 -5.12
N ALA A 74 8.44 -22.26 -4.42
CA ALA A 74 8.90 -23.62 -4.15
C ALA A 74 9.09 -24.44 -5.44
N GLU A 75 8.20 -24.30 -6.43
CA GLU A 75 8.35 -25.01 -7.71
C GLU A 75 9.53 -24.48 -8.55
N ARG A 76 9.84 -23.18 -8.43
CA ARG A 76 11.01 -22.59 -9.09
C ARG A 76 12.34 -22.99 -8.46
N ASP A 77 12.36 -23.19 -7.15
CA ASP A 77 13.56 -23.57 -6.38
C ASP A 77 13.75 -25.09 -6.30
N ALA A 78 12.76 -25.87 -6.75
CA ALA A 78 12.87 -27.32 -6.80
C ALA A 78 14.09 -27.71 -7.66
N PRO A 79 15.00 -28.56 -7.13
CA PRO A 79 16.17 -28.96 -7.88
C PRO A 79 15.71 -29.66 -9.15
N SER A 80 16.11 -29.10 -10.30
CA SER A 80 15.84 -29.70 -11.61
C SER A 80 16.36 -31.13 -11.57
N ALA A 81 15.45 -32.10 -11.55
CA ALA A 81 15.81 -33.51 -11.50
C ALA A 81 16.71 -33.80 -12.72
N PRO A 82 17.92 -34.36 -12.53
CA PRO A 82 18.76 -34.74 -13.66
C PRO A 82 18.05 -35.85 -14.45
N SER A 83 17.96 -35.66 -15.77
CA SER A 83 17.42 -36.62 -16.74
C SER A 83 18.28 -37.87 -16.85
#